data_AF-A0A2A9GNU0-F1
#
_entry.id   AF-A0A2A9GNU0-F1
#
_cell.length_a   1.000
_cell.length_b   1.000
_cell.length_c   1.000
_cell.angle_alpha   90.00
_cell.angle_beta   90.00
_cell.angle_gamma   90.00
#
_symmetry.space_group_name_H-M   'P 1'
#
loop_
_entity.id
_entity.type
_entity.pdbx_description
1 polymer ?
#
loop_
_entity_poly.entity_id
_entity_poly.type
_entity_poly.pdbx_seq_one_letter_code
_entity_poly.pdbx_strand_id
1 'polypeptide(L)'
;MPAVSAGQTPPPAADAPNVPRDAPETDTAPPEVASRERISLLRIIEAGSWAATIIALGFTGWQIFQWREDRKADLSLEMVARFSDLEYAGRARRQLAQFWWENSDDLAKVTAVDGGIPPAQRRNFLDLLFQRQPAPQRQMQFAAVSEMANFFDQVELCIATKRCDAQIATDYFCGYAANFADLYQGPLTQVRETFGTAGLGTGLQNFVEARCDD
;
A
#
# COMPACT_ATOMS: atom_id res chain seq x y z
N MET A 1 -98.27 -18.27 -6.71
CA MET A 1 -97.84 -18.56 -5.33
C MET A 1 -96.48 -17.91 -5.14
N PRO A 2 -96.25 -17.23 -4.01
CA PRO A 2 -96.27 -15.75 -3.91
C PRO A 2 -94.85 -15.19 -3.58
N ALA A 3 -94.57 -13.89 -3.47
CA ALA A 3 -95.40 -12.72 -3.27
C ALA A 3 -94.81 -11.49 -3.98
N VAL A 4 -95.70 -10.78 -4.68
CA VAL A 4 -95.59 -9.38 -5.07
C VAL A 4 -95.85 -8.54 -3.82
N SER A 5 -95.07 -7.48 -3.58
CA SER A 5 -95.50 -6.38 -2.72
C SER A 5 -95.40 -5.08 -3.50
N ALA A 6 -96.57 -4.49 -3.72
CA ALA A 6 -96.79 -3.19 -4.33
C ALA A 6 -97.16 -2.20 -3.21
N GLY A 7 -96.74 -0.95 -3.35
CA GLY A 7 -97.20 0.21 -2.58
C GLY A 7 -96.53 1.46 -3.15
N GLN A 8 -97.11 2.10 -4.17
CA GLN A 8 -98.08 3.20 -4.08
C GLN A 8 -97.41 4.60 -4.00
N THR A 9 -97.29 5.21 -5.19
CA THR A 9 -97.57 6.60 -5.63
C THR A 9 -97.29 7.87 -4.79
N PRO A 10 -96.87 8.99 -5.45
CA PRO A 10 -96.44 10.29 -4.88
C PRO A 10 -97.63 11.32 -4.87
N PRO A 11 -97.50 12.69 -4.84
CA PRO A 11 -96.40 13.69 -4.64
C PRO A 11 -96.84 14.76 -3.55
N PRO A 12 -96.44 16.07 -3.48
CA PRO A 12 -96.30 17.08 -4.54
C PRO A 12 -94.96 17.87 -4.55
N ALA A 13 -94.73 18.49 -5.70
CA ALA A 13 -93.74 19.53 -5.93
C ALA A 13 -93.94 20.72 -4.99
N ALA A 14 -92.83 21.29 -4.52
CA ALA A 14 -92.77 22.64 -4.00
C ALA A 14 -91.53 23.32 -4.59
N ASP A 15 -91.79 24.18 -5.56
CA ASP A 15 -91.11 25.41 -5.91
C ASP A 15 -89.58 25.44 -5.88
N ALA A 16 -89.01 25.48 -7.08
CA ALA A 16 -87.81 26.27 -7.32
C ALA A 16 -88.17 27.76 -7.25
N PRO A 17 -87.41 28.57 -6.50
CA PRO A 17 -87.26 29.97 -6.83
C PRO A 17 -85.83 30.24 -7.28
N ASN A 18 -85.75 30.75 -8.51
CA ASN A 18 -84.75 31.68 -9.02
C ASN A 18 -83.28 31.31 -8.87
N VAL A 19 -82.70 30.98 -10.01
CA VAL A 19 -81.33 31.33 -10.37
C VAL A 19 -81.26 32.87 -10.50
N PRO A 20 -80.48 33.59 -9.69
CA PRO A 20 -79.87 34.84 -10.13
C PRO A 20 -78.63 34.46 -10.93
N ARG A 21 -78.72 34.67 -12.23
CA ARG A 21 -77.61 34.59 -13.15
C ARG A 21 -76.77 35.86 -12.97
N ASP A 22 -75.90 35.85 -11.97
CA ASP A 22 -74.81 36.82 -11.86
C ASP A 22 -73.53 36.06 -11.48
N ALA A 23 -72.76 35.73 -12.51
CA ALA A 23 -71.35 35.41 -12.36
C ALA A 23 -70.61 36.64 -11.83
N PRO A 24 -69.58 36.42 -11.03
CA PRO A 24 -68.28 36.72 -11.59
C PRO A 24 -67.50 35.40 -11.69
N GLU A 25 -67.01 35.12 -12.90
CA GLU A 25 -65.91 34.20 -13.10
C GLU A 25 -64.79 34.65 -12.16
N THR A 26 -64.61 33.92 -11.05
CA THR A 26 -63.34 33.94 -10.33
C THR A 26 -62.33 33.29 -11.26
N ASP A 27 -61.67 34.16 -12.01
CA ASP A 27 -60.45 33.95 -12.77
C ASP A 27 -59.48 33.13 -11.91
N THR A 28 -59.60 31.81 -12.04
CA THR A 28 -58.69 30.87 -11.41
C THR A 28 -57.49 30.82 -12.33
N ALA A 29 -56.54 31.73 -12.09
CA ALA A 29 -55.24 31.67 -12.73
C ALA A 29 -54.73 30.21 -12.71
N PRO A 30 -54.25 29.67 -13.85
CA PRO A 30 -53.92 28.25 -13.96
C PRO A 30 -52.84 27.88 -12.95
N PRO A 31 -52.84 26.65 -12.37
CA PRO A 31 -51.85 26.18 -11.40
C PRO A 31 -50.42 26.00 -11.97
N GLU A 32 -50.14 26.53 -13.16
CA GLU A 32 -48.85 26.40 -13.84
C GLU A 32 -47.70 27.10 -13.12
N VAL A 33 -47.97 28.19 -12.39
CA VAL A 33 -46.90 28.93 -11.69
C VAL A 33 -46.44 28.15 -10.45
N ALA A 34 -47.36 27.64 -9.64
CA ALA A 34 -47.05 26.86 -8.44
C ALA A 34 -46.42 25.49 -8.75
N SER A 35 -46.73 24.88 -9.91
CA SER A 35 -46.14 23.61 -10.32
C SER A 35 -44.71 23.78 -10.85
N ARG A 36 -44.42 24.84 -11.64
CA ARG A 36 -43.06 25.16 -12.09
C ARG A 36 -42.09 25.44 -10.95
N GLU A 37 -42.55 26.17 -9.93
CA GLU A 37 -41.73 26.52 -8.77
C GLU A 37 -41.32 25.27 -7.99
N ARG A 38 -42.26 24.35 -7.73
CA ARG A 38 -41.99 23.06 -7.06
C ARG A 38 -41.09 22.14 -7.88
N ILE A 39 -41.25 22.07 -9.21
CA ILE A 39 -40.39 21.26 -10.08
C ILE A 39 -38.96 21.81 -10.11
N SER A 40 -38.78 23.14 -10.07
CA SER A 40 -37.45 23.76 -9.99
C SER A 40 -36.75 23.49 -8.65
N LEU A 41 -37.49 23.57 -7.53
CA LEU A 41 -36.99 23.29 -6.20
C LEU A 41 -36.57 21.82 -6.04
N LEU A 42 -37.38 20.89 -6.54
CA LEU A 42 -37.05 19.47 -6.51
C LEU A 42 -35.78 19.16 -7.31
N ARG A 43 -35.59 19.78 -8.49
CA ARG A 43 -34.33 19.64 -9.25
C ARG A 43 -33.12 20.22 -8.54
N ILE A 44 -33.25 21.34 -7.84
CA ILE A 44 -32.16 21.94 -7.08
C ILE A 44 -31.76 21.03 -5.91
N ILE A 45 -32.75 20.46 -5.21
CA ILE A 45 -32.51 19.51 -4.11
C ILE A 45 -31.88 18.22 -4.65
N GLU A 46 -32.37 17.70 -5.78
CA GLU A 46 -31.81 16.51 -6.42
C GLU A 46 -30.36 16.75 -6.89
N ALA A 47 -30.09 17.88 -7.55
CA ALA A 47 -28.73 18.26 -7.95
C ALA A 47 -27.81 18.47 -6.73
N GLY A 48 -28.33 19.07 -5.65
CA GLY A 48 -27.61 19.23 -4.39
C GLY A 48 -27.27 17.87 -3.74
N SER A 49 -28.20 16.92 -3.79
CA SER A 49 -27.98 15.54 -3.30
C SER A 49 -26.88 14.85 -4.10
N TRP A 50 -26.92 14.90 -5.43
CA TRP A 50 -25.88 14.30 -6.28
C TRP A 50 -24.51 14.95 -6.07
N ALA A 51 -24.45 16.29 -5.98
CA ALA A 51 -23.21 17.00 -5.70
C ALA A 51 -22.63 16.60 -4.34
N ALA A 52 -23.47 16.52 -3.29
CA ALA A 52 -23.05 16.07 -1.97
C ALA A 52 -22.54 14.62 -1.99
N THR A 53 -23.20 13.71 -2.71
CA THR A 53 -22.74 12.33 -2.87
C THR A 53 -21.39 12.25 -3.58
N ILE A 54 -21.18 13.00 -4.66
CA ILE A 54 -19.90 13.03 -5.39
C ILE A 54 -18.78 13.55 -4.49
N ILE A 55 -19.03 14.62 -3.72
CA ILE A 55 -18.04 15.17 -2.78
C ILE A 55 -17.72 14.14 -1.68
N ALA A 56 -18.73 13.48 -1.11
CA ALA A 56 -18.53 12.45 -0.10
C ALA A 56 -17.73 11.24 -0.63
N LEU A 57 -18.00 10.81 -1.87
CA LEU A 57 -17.24 9.74 -2.53
C LEU A 57 -15.81 10.18 -2.83
N GLY A 58 -15.59 11.43 -3.26
CA GLY A 58 -14.25 11.99 -3.45
C GLY A 58 -13.46 12.05 -2.15
N PHE A 59 -14.08 12.50 -1.07
CA PHE A 59 -13.45 12.59 0.24
C PHE A 59 -13.11 11.21 0.82
N THR A 60 -14.02 10.24 0.71
CA THR A 60 -13.73 8.86 1.15
C THR A 60 -12.64 8.22 0.32
N GLY A 61 -12.64 8.42 -1.01
CA GLY A 61 -11.55 7.99 -1.89
C GLY A 61 -10.20 8.59 -1.50
N TRP A 62 -10.16 9.89 -1.19
CA TRP A 62 -8.96 10.58 -0.72
C TRP A 62 -8.46 10.04 0.63
N GLN A 63 -9.35 9.81 1.60
CA GLN A 63 -8.97 9.21 2.88
C GLN A 63 -8.39 7.80 2.72
N ILE A 64 -8.99 6.97 1.85
CA ILE A 64 -8.47 5.63 1.54
C ILE A 64 -7.09 5.73 0.89
N PHE A 65 -6.88 6.70 0.01
CA PHE A 65 -5.58 6.94 -0.61
C PHE A 65 -4.51 7.33 0.43
N GLN A 66 -4.79 8.31 1.29
CA GLN A 66 -3.86 8.70 2.35
C GLN A 66 -3.55 7.53 3.29
N TRP A 67 -4.57 6.79 3.74
CA TRP A 67 -4.38 5.63 4.60
C TRP A 67 -3.47 4.56 3.97
N ARG A 68 -3.54 4.39 2.64
CA ARG A 68 -2.65 3.46 1.94
C ARG A 68 -1.22 3.96 1.88
N GLU A 69 -0.99 5.25 1.65
CA GLU A 69 0.36 5.82 1.64
C GLU A 69 0.98 5.80 3.05
N ASP A 70 0.22 6.18 4.08
CA ASP A 70 0.68 6.11 5.47
C ASP A 70 1.08 4.67 5.84
N ARG A 71 0.28 3.68 5.41
CA ARG A 71 0.56 2.27 5.69
C ARG A 71 1.79 1.73 4.95
N LYS A 72 2.14 2.29 3.79
CA LYS A 72 3.41 1.96 3.11
C LYS A 72 4.61 2.54 3.85
N ALA A 73 4.48 3.77 4.35
CA ALA A 73 5.51 4.40 5.17
C ALA A 73 5.71 3.60 6.47
N ASP A 74 4.65 3.24 7.18
CA ASP A 74 4.73 2.43 8.41
C ASP A 74 5.44 1.08 8.18
N LEU A 75 5.09 0.36 7.10
CA LEU A 75 5.73 -0.92 6.77
C LEU A 75 7.20 -0.75 6.39
N SER A 76 7.56 0.34 5.70
CA SER A 76 8.97 0.64 5.40
C SER A 76 9.76 0.95 6.67
N LEU A 77 9.17 1.70 7.61
CA LEU A 77 9.76 1.98 8.91
C LEU A 77 9.85 0.73 9.79
N GLU A 78 8.90 -0.19 9.69
CA GLU A 78 8.98 -1.50 10.34
C GLU A 78 10.16 -2.31 9.82
N MET A 79 10.41 -2.32 8.50
CA MET A 79 11.60 -2.98 7.94
C MET A 79 12.90 -2.32 8.44
N VAL A 80 12.92 -0.99 8.57
CA VAL A 80 14.04 -0.26 9.19
C VAL A 80 14.21 -0.66 10.65
N ALA A 81 13.14 -0.75 11.42
CA ALA A 81 13.17 -1.19 12.80
C ALA A 81 13.71 -2.63 12.91
N ARG A 82 13.21 -3.56 12.09
CA ARG A 82 13.69 -4.95 12.02
C ARG A 82 15.16 -5.06 11.60
N PHE A 83 15.65 -4.12 10.80
CA PHE A 83 17.06 -4.07 10.43
C PHE A 83 17.95 -3.65 11.61
N SER A 84 17.46 -2.75 12.45
CA SER A 84 18.15 -2.29 13.66
C SER A 84 18.00 -3.26 14.85
N ASP A 85 16.97 -4.10 14.82
CA ASP A 85 16.65 -5.02 15.90
C ASP A 85 17.60 -6.23 15.93
N LEU A 86 18.11 -6.53 17.13
CA LEU A 86 19.03 -7.63 17.42
C LEU A 86 18.39 -9.02 17.24
N GLU A 87 17.07 -9.15 17.30
CA GLU A 87 16.42 -10.46 17.11
C GLU A 87 16.34 -10.89 15.64
N TYR A 88 16.33 -9.92 14.71
CA TYR A 88 16.25 -10.17 13.28
C TYR A 88 17.62 -9.90 12.64
N ALA A 89 17.71 -8.93 11.72
CA ALA A 89 18.93 -8.67 10.96
C ALA A 89 20.10 -8.15 11.83
N GLY A 90 19.81 -7.59 13.02
CA GLY A 90 20.84 -7.06 13.92
C GLY A 90 21.80 -8.13 14.44
N ARG A 91 21.35 -9.38 14.65
CA ARG A 91 22.24 -10.49 15.04
C ARG A 91 23.23 -10.81 13.93
N ALA A 92 22.74 -10.99 12.71
CA ALA A 92 23.56 -11.26 11.55
C ALA A 92 24.55 -10.11 11.27
N ARG A 93 24.08 -8.86 11.35
CA ARG A 93 24.96 -7.66 11.29
C ARG A 93 26.04 -7.69 12.34
N ARG A 94 25.69 -8.01 13.60
CA ARG A 94 26.65 -8.07 14.70
C ARG A 94 27.67 -9.19 14.51
N GLN A 95 27.25 -10.35 14.01
CA GLN A 95 28.16 -11.45 13.67
C GLN A 95 29.12 -11.05 12.54
N LEU A 96 28.64 -10.40 11.49
CA LEU A 96 29.49 -9.91 10.41
C LEU A 96 30.42 -8.79 10.87
N ALA A 97 29.95 -7.88 11.74
CA ALA A 97 30.78 -6.85 12.33
C ALA A 97 31.86 -7.45 13.24
N GLN A 98 31.53 -8.45 14.06
CA GLN A 98 32.48 -9.14 14.91
C GLN A 98 33.52 -9.90 14.08
N PHE A 99 33.11 -10.55 12.99
CA PHE A 99 34.03 -11.16 12.04
C PHE A 99 35.06 -10.16 11.51
N TRP A 100 34.63 -8.97 11.08
CA TRP A 100 35.55 -7.93 10.64
C TRP A 100 36.40 -7.36 11.77
N TRP A 101 35.89 -7.32 13.00
CA TRP A 101 36.66 -6.89 14.17
C TRP A 101 37.79 -7.85 14.50
N GLU A 102 37.50 -9.15 14.47
CA GLU A 102 38.47 -10.24 14.67
C GLU A 102 39.51 -10.29 13.54
N ASN A 103 39.16 -9.78 12.36
CA ASN A 103 40.03 -9.70 11.19
C ASN A 103 40.35 -8.23 10.83
N SER A 104 40.52 -7.37 11.83
CA SER A 104 40.69 -5.91 11.64
C SER A 104 41.93 -5.53 10.81
N ASP A 105 43.02 -6.27 10.92
CA ASP A 105 44.21 -6.09 10.07
C ASP A 105 43.91 -6.36 8.59
N ASP A 106 43.03 -7.33 8.33
CA ASP A 106 42.57 -7.70 7.01
C ASP A 106 41.53 -6.71 6.48
N LEU A 107 40.66 -6.18 7.36
CA LEU A 107 39.79 -5.03 7.05
C LEU A 107 40.60 -3.80 6.62
N ALA A 108 41.64 -3.47 7.38
CA ALA A 108 42.50 -2.32 7.09
C ALA A 108 43.14 -2.42 5.69
N LYS A 109 43.51 -3.62 5.25
CA LYS A 109 44.03 -3.85 3.89
C LYS A 109 42.97 -3.63 2.81
N VAL A 110 41.71 -3.97 3.09
CA VAL A 110 40.59 -3.74 2.16
C VAL A 110 40.25 -2.25 2.07
N THR A 111 40.35 -1.52 3.18
CA THR A 111 40.01 -0.09 3.24
C THR A 111 41.16 0.86 2.89
N ALA A 112 42.43 0.41 2.94
CA ALA A 112 43.60 1.25 2.68
C ALA A 112 43.98 1.37 1.19
N VAL A 113 43.33 0.65 0.28
CA VAL A 113 43.59 0.77 -1.15
C VAL A 113 42.83 1.98 -1.69
N ASP A 114 43.55 3.07 -1.97
CA ASP A 114 42.99 4.24 -2.67
C ASP A 114 42.46 3.82 -4.05
N GLY A 115 41.18 4.08 -4.31
CA GLY A 115 40.45 3.58 -5.48
C GLY A 115 39.80 2.20 -5.28
N GLY A 116 39.99 1.56 -4.11
CA GLY A 116 39.39 0.30 -3.71
C GLY A 116 40.07 -0.95 -4.27
N ILE A 117 39.84 -2.10 -3.63
CA ILE A 117 40.20 -3.41 -4.20
C ILE A 117 39.22 -3.72 -5.36
N PRO A 118 39.70 -4.10 -6.56
CA PRO A 118 38.84 -4.53 -7.66
C PRO A 118 37.83 -5.60 -7.22
N PRO A 119 36.56 -5.57 -7.66
CA PRO A 119 35.51 -6.46 -7.15
C PRO A 119 35.88 -7.95 -7.16
N ALA A 120 36.55 -8.41 -8.22
CA ALA A 120 37.01 -9.80 -8.34
C ALA A 120 38.07 -10.18 -7.29
N GLN A 121 39.00 -9.27 -6.97
CA GLN A 121 40.01 -9.51 -5.94
C GLN A 121 39.41 -9.46 -4.54
N ARG A 122 38.41 -8.59 -4.32
CA ARG A 122 37.69 -8.46 -3.06
C ARG A 122 36.89 -9.73 -2.72
N ARG A 123 36.22 -10.32 -3.72
CA ARG A 123 35.54 -11.61 -3.56
C ARG A 123 36.51 -12.73 -3.21
N ASN A 124 37.60 -12.87 -3.98
CA ASN A 124 38.60 -13.89 -3.70
C ASN A 124 39.21 -13.73 -2.30
N PHE A 125 39.44 -12.49 -1.86
CA PHE A 125 39.94 -12.21 -0.53
C PHE A 125 38.96 -12.68 0.56
N LEU A 126 37.68 -12.36 0.43
CA LEU A 126 36.66 -12.78 1.40
C LEU A 126 36.42 -14.28 1.41
N ASP A 127 36.41 -14.93 0.26
CA ASP A 127 36.30 -16.39 0.17
C ASP A 127 37.48 -17.06 0.90
N LEU A 128 38.70 -16.57 0.70
CA LEU A 128 39.87 -17.05 1.43
C LEU A 128 39.76 -16.77 2.94
N LEU A 129 39.25 -15.60 3.32
CA LEU A 129 39.10 -15.23 4.73
C LEU A 129 38.09 -16.13 5.44
N PHE A 130 36.95 -16.44 4.81
CA PHE A 130 35.96 -17.40 5.31
C PHE A 130 36.55 -18.82 5.38
N GLN A 131 37.34 -19.24 4.38
CA GLN A 131 37.97 -20.56 4.36
C GLN A 131 39.04 -20.75 5.43
N ARG A 132 39.72 -19.68 5.86
CA ARG A 132 40.67 -19.71 6.98
C ARG A 132 39.99 -20.00 8.33
N GLN A 133 38.69 -19.71 8.45
CA GLN A 133 37.96 -19.90 9.69
C GLN A 133 37.68 -21.39 9.94
N PRO A 134 37.73 -21.86 11.20
CA PRO A 134 37.25 -23.17 11.60
C PRO A 134 35.81 -23.42 11.12
N ALA A 135 35.50 -24.66 10.74
CA ALA A 135 34.18 -25.05 10.24
C ALA A 135 32.98 -24.49 11.02
N PRO A 136 32.93 -24.54 12.38
CA PRO A 136 31.78 -24.00 13.11
C PRO A 136 31.63 -22.49 12.99
N GLN A 137 32.73 -21.72 13.00
CA GLN A 137 32.68 -20.26 12.85
C GLN A 137 32.30 -19.88 11.42
N ARG A 138 32.84 -20.59 10.43
CA ARG A 138 32.50 -20.41 9.02
C ARG A 138 31.02 -20.64 8.75
N GLN A 139 30.42 -21.66 9.36
CA GLN A 139 28.97 -21.91 9.25
C GLN A 139 28.14 -20.77 9.85
N MET A 140 28.54 -20.23 11.00
CA MET A 140 27.85 -19.06 11.59
C MET A 140 27.93 -17.83 10.68
N GLN A 141 29.07 -17.60 10.03
CA GLN A 141 29.25 -16.49 9.10
C GLN A 141 28.39 -16.67 7.83
N PHE A 142 28.35 -17.87 7.26
CA PHE A 142 27.45 -18.17 6.14
C PHE A 142 25.98 -18.02 6.52
N ALA A 143 25.60 -18.43 7.73
CA ALA A 143 24.24 -18.21 8.24
C ALA A 143 23.94 -16.70 8.31
N ALA A 144 24.85 -15.89 8.87
CA ALA A 144 24.70 -14.44 8.92
C ALA A 144 24.58 -13.80 7.53
N VAL A 145 25.43 -14.20 6.57
CA VAL A 145 25.33 -13.73 5.18
C VAL A 145 23.98 -14.10 4.58
N SER A 146 23.51 -15.33 4.80
CA SER A 146 22.22 -15.79 4.27
C SER A 146 21.02 -15.06 4.89
N GLU A 147 21.06 -14.78 6.18
CA GLU A 147 20.01 -14.05 6.89
C GLU A 147 19.90 -12.60 6.39
N MET A 148 21.05 -11.94 6.16
CA MET A 148 21.07 -10.59 5.58
C MET A 148 20.55 -10.57 4.15
N ALA A 149 20.94 -11.53 3.30
CA ALA A 149 20.41 -11.63 1.95
C ALA A 149 18.89 -11.88 1.94
N ASN A 150 18.41 -12.76 2.81
CA ASN A 150 16.97 -13.01 2.96
C ASN A 150 16.21 -11.78 3.48
N PHE A 151 16.82 -10.95 4.33
CA PHE A 151 16.26 -9.68 4.73
C PHE A 151 16.07 -8.74 3.53
N PHE A 152 17.09 -8.57 2.70
CA PHE A 152 16.99 -7.73 1.50
C PHE A 152 16.03 -8.31 0.45
N ASP A 153 15.91 -9.63 0.36
CA ASP A 153 14.88 -10.26 -0.47
C ASP A 153 13.46 -9.90 0.01
N GLN A 154 13.24 -9.83 1.33
CA GLN A 154 11.96 -9.38 1.90
C GLN A 154 11.70 -7.89 1.66
N VAL A 155 12.74 -7.04 1.74
CA VAL A 155 12.64 -5.61 1.40
C VAL A 155 12.22 -5.46 -0.06
N GLU A 156 12.91 -6.13 -0.98
CA GLU A 156 12.56 -6.06 -2.40
C GLU A 156 11.15 -6.57 -2.67
N LEU A 157 10.77 -7.68 -2.07
CA LEU A 157 9.41 -8.21 -2.20
C LEU A 157 8.35 -7.22 -1.68
N CYS A 158 8.62 -6.54 -0.58
CA CYS A 158 7.71 -5.53 -0.02
C CYS A 158 7.52 -4.35 -0.99
N ILE A 159 8.60 -3.90 -1.64
CA ILE A 159 8.54 -2.82 -2.63
C ILE A 159 7.86 -3.29 -3.91
N ALA A 160 8.26 -4.46 -4.45
CA ALA A 160 7.69 -5.03 -5.68
C ALA A 160 6.17 -5.27 -5.56
N THR A 161 5.69 -5.62 -4.36
CA THR A 161 4.25 -5.77 -4.06
C THR A 161 3.54 -4.46 -3.70
N LYS A 162 4.23 -3.31 -3.81
CA LYS A 162 3.73 -1.96 -3.48
C LYS A 162 3.24 -1.81 -2.04
N ARG A 163 3.78 -2.63 -1.14
CA ARG A 163 3.46 -2.62 0.30
C ARG A 163 4.38 -1.70 1.09
N CYS A 164 5.63 -1.55 0.66
CA CYS A 164 6.58 -0.60 1.24
C CYS A 164 6.73 0.62 0.33
N ASP A 165 7.05 1.77 0.93
CA ASP A 165 7.53 2.93 0.20
C ASP A 165 8.94 2.66 -0.35
N ALA A 166 9.11 2.80 -1.67
CA ALA A 166 10.37 2.52 -2.35
C ALA A 166 11.46 3.55 -2.02
N GLN A 167 11.06 4.81 -1.83
CA GLN A 167 11.99 5.92 -1.60
C GLN A 167 12.59 5.81 -0.20
N ILE A 168 11.76 5.59 0.82
CA ILE A 168 12.23 5.39 2.20
C ILE A 168 13.18 4.18 2.29
N ALA A 169 12.84 3.08 1.62
CA ALA A 169 13.68 1.90 1.60
C ALA A 169 15.02 2.17 0.90
N THR A 170 15.02 2.90 -0.21
CA THR A 170 16.23 3.27 -0.95
C THR A 170 17.14 4.15 -0.10
N ASP A 171 16.62 5.24 0.45
CA ASP A 171 17.38 6.19 1.27
C ASP A 171 18.07 5.51 2.46
N TYR A 172 17.41 4.55 3.09
CA TYR A 172 17.94 3.89 4.28
C TYR A 172 18.86 2.71 3.97
N PHE A 173 18.51 1.89 2.98
CA PHE A 173 19.19 0.60 2.76
C PHE A 173 20.24 0.64 1.67
N CYS A 174 20.18 1.56 0.73
CA CYS A 174 20.93 1.47 -0.51
C CYS A 174 22.46 1.38 -0.29
N GLY A 175 23.03 2.27 0.52
CA GLY A 175 24.47 2.27 0.80
C GLY A 175 24.95 0.98 1.47
N TYR A 176 24.14 0.39 2.36
CA TYR A 176 24.48 -0.89 2.98
C TYR A 176 24.28 -2.05 2.00
N ALA A 177 23.17 -2.09 1.27
CA ALA A 177 22.82 -3.15 0.34
C ALA A 177 23.83 -3.26 -0.80
N ALA A 178 24.25 -2.14 -1.40
CA ALA A 178 25.25 -2.10 -2.45
C ALA A 178 26.60 -2.63 -1.96
N ASN A 179 27.08 -2.15 -0.80
CA ASN A 179 28.32 -2.64 -0.21
C ASN A 179 28.21 -4.13 0.15
N PHE A 180 27.09 -4.56 0.74
CA PHE A 180 26.87 -5.95 1.10
C PHE A 180 26.83 -6.87 -0.14
N ALA A 181 26.13 -6.48 -1.20
CA ALA A 181 26.05 -7.22 -2.45
C ALA A 181 27.42 -7.38 -3.11
N ASP A 182 28.20 -6.31 -3.18
CA ASP A 182 29.55 -6.36 -3.75
C ASP A 182 30.50 -7.23 -2.92
N LEU A 183 30.48 -7.06 -1.60
CA LEU A 183 31.40 -7.69 -0.68
C LEU A 183 31.10 -9.20 -0.52
N TYR A 184 29.84 -9.59 -0.37
CA TYR A 184 29.45 -10.97 -0.01
C TYR A 184 28.94 -11.82 -1.17
N GLN A 185 29.10 -11.40 -2.43
CA GLN A 185 28.63 -12.21 -3.56
C GLN A 185 29.29 -13.61 -3.65
N GLY A 186 30.58 -13.73 -3.33
CA GLY A 186 31.28 -15.03 -3.27
C GLY A 186 30.67 -15.96 -2.23
N PRO A 187 30.62 -15.54 -0.94
CA PRO A 187 29.95 -16.29 0.12
C PRO A 187 28.49 -16.64 -0.18
N LEU A 188 27.73 -15.72 -0.80
CA LEU A 188 26.34 -15.98 -1.21
C LEU A 188 26.25 -17.08 -2.26
N THR A 189 27.12 -17.07 -3.25
CA THR A 189 27.18 -18.12 -4.29
C THR A 189 27.43 -19.47 -3.65
N GLN A 190 28.39 -19.54 -2.72
CA GLN A 190 28.68 -20.78 -2.00
C GLN A 190 27.51 -21.26 -1.13
N VAL A 191 26.78 -20.36 -0.48
CA VAL A 191 25.57 -20.71 0.28
C VAL A 191 24.49 -21.28 -0.66
N ARG A 192 24.25 -20.65 -1.81
CA ARG A 192 23.28 -21.11 -2.81
C ARG A 192 23.60 -22.53 -3.29
N GLU A 193 24.87 -22.78 -3.60
CA GLU A 193 25.36 -24.08 -4.07
C GLU A 193 25.29 -25.16 -2.98
N THR A 194 25.62 -24.80 -1.73
CA THR A 194 25.70 -25.75 -0.62
C THR A 194 24.33 -26.12 -0.05
N PHE A 195 23.40 -25.16 0.04
CA PHE A 195 22.11 -25.35 0.71
C PHE A 195 20.91 -25.40 -0.25
N GLY A 196 21.14 -25.30 -1.57
CA GLY A 196 20.09 -25.43 -2.59
C GLY A 196 19.13 -24.23 -2.67
N THR A 197 19.53 -23.07 -2.15
CA THR A 197 18.71 -21.84 -2.09
C THR A 197 18.96 -20.94 -3.29
N ALA A 198 18.68 -21.43 -4.51
CA ALA A 198 19.04 -20.73 -5.76
C ALA A 198 18.52 -19.28 -5.87
N GLY A 199 17.40 -18.94 -5.21
CA GLY A 199 16.82 -17.59 -5.20
C GLY A 199 17.32 -16.66 -4.09
N LEU A 200 18.14 -17.12 -3.16
CA LEU A 200 18.60 -16.34 -2.01
C LEU A 200 19.46 -15.16 -2.48
N GLY A 201 19.13 -13.93 -2.11
CA GLY A 201 19.84 -12.73 -2.50
C GLY A 201 19.56 -12.27 -3.93
N THR A 202 18.57 -12.85 -4.62
CA THR A 202 18.10 -12.32 -5.91
C THR A 202 17.35 -11.01 -5.71
N GLY A 203 16.57 -10.89 -4.64
CA GLY A 203 15.92 -9.63 -4.29
C GLY A 203 16.93 -8.57 -3.86
N LEU A 204 18.00 -8.95 -3.16
CA LEU A 204 19.14 -8.06 -2.91
C LEU A 204 19.75 -7.50 -4.21
N GLN A 205 20.05 -8.36 -5.18
CA GLN A 205 20.62 -7.92 -6.46
C GLN A 205 19.68 -6.98 -7.21
N ASN A 206 18.39 -7.37 -7.32
CA ASN A 206 17.37 -6.53 -7.95
C ASN A 206 17.22 -5.19 -7.23
N PHE A 207 17.28 -5.17 -5.89
CA PHE A 207 17.18 -3.95 -5.10
C PHE A 207 18.33 -3.00 -5.44
N VAL A 208 19.57 -3.51 -5.49
CA VAL A 208 20.75 -2.70 -5.83
C VAL A 208 20.68 -2.22 -7.29
N GLU A 209 20.50 -3.11 -8.26
CA GLU A 209 20.48 -2.75 -9.69
C GLU A 209 19.36 -1.78 -10.05
N ALA A 210 18.16 -1.94 -9.46
CA ALA A 210 17.01 -1.13 -9.83
C ALA A 210 16.92 0.20 -9.06
N ARG A 211 17.65 0.37 -7.95
CA ARG A 211 17.44 1.51 -7.04
C ARG A 211 18.70 2.16 -6.49
N CYS A 212 19.87 1.57 -6.69
CA CYS A 212 21.13 2.08 -6.13
C CYS A 212 22.15 2.60 -7.14
N ASP A 213 21.94 2.36 -8.43
CA ASP A 213 22.90 2.72 -9.49
C ASP A 213 22.64 4.12 -10.11
N ASP A 214 22.13 5.09 -9.34
CA ASP A 214 21.96 6.50 -9.77
C ASP A 214 23.24 7.34 -9.66
#